data_AF-A0A8B7E2Q7-F1
#
_entry.id   AF-A0A8B7E2Q7-F1
#
_cell.length_a   1.000
_cell.length_b   1.000
_cell.length_c   1.000
_cell.angle_alpha   90.00
_cell.angle_beta   90.00
_cell.angle_gamma   90.00
#
_symmetry.space_group_name_H-M   'P 1'
#
loop_
_entity.id
_entity.type
_entity.pdbx_description
1 polymer ?
#
loop_
_entity_poly.entity_id
_entity_poly.type
_entity_poly.pdbx_seq_one_letter_code
_entity_poly.pdbx_strand_id
1 'polypeptide(L)'
;MDNGDPFVELIPQDITISAPSLIEKNSSSSVSQDKYGVQNVYVTPCKFSTSLGERRNLITKNDVTEATNGLTVLDQSWSHKTNSVLSSQQDYLKIDHFQELFAVKNNIIEQKDIIMQKQKTIINQLRQTNLELEELLIQKQEEIQASGLDSLVLQVREYKYENSQLKQKLTQINNSKYSDVEKLQKKLGECEYEHSKLKTTMKEIEISKVTEVSKLQQQLEMKEHILSMEQRKSETYLRELKEAKQENTKLQLYLEELPTSDEYKSIKNEVKSLKKDKDTAMDEIDFIKKKNAELREEISKKDSQSQELLKTINKLKDEITRLSTSLESYKQQDEKGPFSLKEFQDAITKIKFFESENTHLKKSLEKRHKKLNRLHYDLLEKDKLMEEQKTSYENTIRLLTDDLKNKNLSITKVNAQNQEIMSSSLDYQKELKKYKDCYTQEYMDSFNILFKEICKCADDVRSFVKLCSSRVKGKEPDLNALLGLHDSPEKSQTIFQSVLLPTLDTLRLKFSEIADVRKEIDGLRRSVCEHYAQEIGNNMCISQ
;
A
#
# COMPACT_ATOMS: atom_id res chain seq x y z
N MET A 1 -76.11 39.68 54.00
CA MET A 1 -75.17 39.70 55.12
C MET A 1 -74.29 38.48 54.95
N ASP A 2 -73.06 38.74 54.52
CA ASP A 2 -71.78 38.02 54.74
C ASP A 2 -71.78 36.49 54.51
N ASN A 3 -70.95 35.88 53.64
CA ASN A 3 -69.67 36.28 53.06
C ASN A 3 -69.53 35.67 51.66
N GLY A 4 -69.12 36.49 50.69
CA GLY A 4 -68.59 36.04 49.42
C GLY A 4 -67.26 36.74 49.21
N ASP A 5 -66.19 35.97 49.05
CA ASP A 5 -64.93 36.46 48.51
C ASP A 5 -64.60 35.68 47.22
N PRO A 6 -64.25 36.40 46.13
CA PRO A 6 -63.96 35.81 44.84
C PRO A 6 -62.47 35.47 44.69
N PHE A 7 -62.20 34.35 44.00
CA PHE A 7 -60.87 33.98 43.53
C PHE A 7 -60.35 35.03 42.53
N VAL A 8 -59.19 35.61 42.85
CA VAL A 8 -58.44 36.56 42.03
C VAL A 8 -57.38 35.78 41.23
N GLU A 9 -57.44 35.93 39.92
CA GLU A 9 -56.39 35.59 38.95
C GLU A 9 -55.11 36.40 39.24
N LEU A 10 -53.99 35.70 39.42
CA LEU A 10 -52.65 36.29 39.42
C LEU A 10 -51.72 35.44 38.52
N ILE A 11 -51.54 35.92 37.30
CA ILE A 11 -50.29 35.83 36.53
C ILE A 11 -49.44 37.00 37.06
N PRO A 12 -48.11 36.90 37.36
CA PRO A 12 -47.13 36.75 36.28
C PRO A 12 -45.70 36.25 36.63
N GLN A 13 -44.90 36.23 35.55
CA GLN A 13 -43.48 36.59 35.43
C GLN A 13 -42.39 35.50 35.35
N ASP A 14 -41.82 35.43 34.14
CA ASP A 14 -40.40 35.59 33.82
C ASP A 14 -39.38 34.69 34.52
N ILE A 15 -38.87 33.71 33.78
CA ILE A 15 -37.52 33.18 34.00
C ILE A 15 -36.69 33.34 32.73
N THR A 16 -35.67 34.16 32.94
CA THR A 16 -34.62 34.68 32.09
C THR A 16 -33.71 33.59 31.54
N ILE A 17 -33.42 33.69 30.24
CA ILE A 17 -32.36 32.97 29.54
C ILE A 17 -31.01 33.55 29.99
N SER A 18 -30.18 32.73 30.65
CA SER A 18 -28.77 33.05 30.92
C SER A 18 -27.87 32.43 29.86
N ALA A 19 -27.19 33.30 29.11
CA ALA A 19 -25.96 32.98 28.39
C ALA A 19 -24.75 33.12 29.33
N PRO A 20 -23.62 32.46 29.03
CA PRO A 20 -22.32 32.98 29.42
C PRO A 20 -21.45 33.27 28.19
N SER A 21 -20.92 34.48 28.15
CA SER A 21 -19.88 34.94 27.24
C SER A 21 -18.48 34.74 27.84
N LEU A 22 -17.55 34.38 26.94
CA LEU A 22 -16.16 34.86 26.79
C LEU A 22 -15.19 34.83 27.99
N ILE A 23 -14.08 34.10 27.82
CA ILE A 23 -12.74 34.65 28.09
C ILE A 23 -11.80 34.34 26.91
N GLU A 24 -11.24 35.41 26.36
CA GLU A 24 -10.19 35.51 25.37
C GLU A 24 -8.83 35.00 25.90
N LYS A 25 -7.99 34.46 25.01
CA LYS A 25 -6.58 34.85 24.95
C LYS A 25 -6.13 35.00 23.50
N ASN A 26 -5.80 36.24 23.17
CA ASN A 26 -5.23 36.72 21.92
C ASN A 26 -3.70 36.53 21.85
N SER A 27 -3.21 36.71 20.61
CA SER A 27 -1.88 37.17 20.20
C SER A 27 -0.75 36.13 20.18
N SER A 28 0.15 36.09 19.19
CA SER A 28 0.48 37.07 18.15
C SER A 28 1.31 36.43 17.03
N SER A 29 1.23 37.09 15.89
CA SER A 29 1.94 36.95 14.63
C SER A 29 3.45 37.26 14.64
N SER A 30 4.06 36.96 13.49
CA SER A 30 5.24 37.60 12.85
C SER A 30 6.56 36.85 13.00
N VAL A 31 7.54 36.84 12.07
CA VAL A 31 7.80 37.34 10.70
C VAL A 31 9.25 36.87 10.38
N SER A 32 9.61 36.75 9.09
CA SER A 32 11.00 36.78 8.54
C SER A 32 11.93 35.55 8.74
N GLN A 33 12.88 35.18 7.87
CA GLN A 33 13.35 35.66 6.56
C GLN A 33 14.36 34.65 5.96
N ASP A 34 14.53 34.74 4.63
CA ASP A 34 15.80 34.69 3.88
C ASP A 34 16.54 33.36 3.54
N LYS A 35 16.53 33.06 2.23
CA LYS A 35 17.61 33.25 1.23
C LYS A 35 18.29 32.03 0.56
N TYR A 36 18.61 32.32 -0.71
CA TYR A 36 19.46 31.67 -1.72
C TYR A 36 18.77 30.57 -2.56
N GLY A 37 18.55 30.69 -3.88
CA GLY A 37 18.93 31.69 -4.87
C GLY A 37 19.54 31.03 -6.11
N VAL A 38 19.07 31.45 -7.30
CA VAL A 38 19.80 31.46 -8.60
C VAL A 38 19.87 30.09 -9.33
N GLN A 39 19.59 29.87 -10.62
CA GLN A 39 19.27 30.69 -11.80
C GLN A 39 18.62 29.80 -12.89
N ASN A 40 17.78 30.42 -13.74
CA ASN A 40 17.41 29.93 -15.08
C ASN A 40 18.61 29.90 -16.02
N VAL A 41 18.75 28.89 -16.90
CA VAL A 41 19.27 29.09 -18.27
C VAL A 41 18.64 28.12 -19.28
N TYR A 42 18.07 28.75 -20.30
CA TYR A 42 17.79 28.35 -21.68
C TYR A 42 18.42 27.07 -22.24
N VAL A 43 17.58 26.27 -22.91
CA VAL A 43 17.99 25.26 -23.90
C VAL A 43 17.88 25.88 -25.29
N THR A 44 19.01 25.99 -25.99
CA THR A 44 19.08 26.10 -27.45
C THR A 44 19.95 24.98 -28.02
N PRO A 45 19.65 24.49 -29.23
CA PRO A 45 20.36 23.38 -29.84
C PRO A 45 21.44 23.88 -30.81
N CYS A 46 22.58 23.18 -30.92
CA CYS A 46 23.36 23.21 -32.15
C CYS A 46 24.27 21.98 -32.32
N LYS A 47 24.37 21.58 -33.59
CA LYS A 47 25.14 20.48 -34.19
C LYS A 47 26.62 20.84 -34.30
N PHE A 48 27.53 19.86 -34.27
CA PHE A 48 28.39 19.47 -35.42
C PHE A 48 29.43 18.37 -35.04
N SER A 49 29.52 17.40 -35.95
CA SER A 49 30.68 16.58 -36.42
C SER A 49 31.85 16.20 -35.49
N THR A 50 32.23 14.91 -35.53
CA THR A 50 33.43 14.32 -36.20
C THR A 50 33.64 12.91 -35.65
N SER A 51 33.45 11.85 -36.45
CA SER A 51 34.41 11.16 -37.32
C SER A 51 35.41 10.21 -36.62
N LEU A 52 35.54 9.03 -37.22
CA LEU A 52 36.63 8.03 -37.17
C LEU A 52 36.61 6.97 -36.07
N GLY A 53 36.69 5.71 -36.52
CA GLY A 53 37.55 4.74 -35.82
C GLY A 53 37.19 3.26 -35.81
N GLU A 54 36.62 2.67 -36.87
CA GLU A 54 36.61 1.20 -37.01
C GLU A 54 37.56 0.73 -38.11
N ARG A 55 38.60 -0.02 -37.74
CA ARG A 55 39.05 -1.24 -38.44
C ARG A 55 40.17 -1.94 -37.66
N ARG A 56 39.94 -3.22 -37.38
CA ARG A 56 40.92 -4.19 -36.88
C ARG A 56 41.78 -4.71 -38.03
N ASN A 57 43.08 -4.83 -37.72
CA ASN A 57 44.04 -5.90 -38.02
C ASN A 57 43.84 -6.79 -39.27
N LEU A 58 44.91 -6.92 -40.04
CA LEU A 58 45.56 -8.21 -40.28
C LEU A 58 47.04 -8.03 -40.64
N ILE A 59 47.83 -8.96 -40.08
CA ILE A 59 49.28 -9.12 -40.04
C ILE A 59 49.80 -9.67 -41.39
N THR A 60 51.02 -9.31 -41.81
CA THR A 60 52.17 -10.26 -42.00
C THR A 60 53.46 -9.59 -42.49
N LYS A 61 54.55 -9.92 -41.76
CA LYS A 61 55.94 -10.25 -42.17
C LYS A 61 56.81 -9.13 -42.80
N ASN A 62 57.87 -8.73 -42.09
CA ASN A 62 59.29 -9.16 -42.26
C ASN A 62 59.82 -8.77 -43.66
N ASP A 63 60.83 -7.92 -43.81
CA ASP A 63 62.21 -8.31 -43.55
C ASP A 63 63.15 -7.18 -43.10
N VAL A 64 64.14 -7.64 -42.33
CA VAL A 64 65.37 -7.01 -41.86
C VAL A 64 66.37 -6.86 -43.02
N THR A 65 67.17 -5.79 -43.06
CA THR A 65 68.66 -5.84 -43.06
C THR A 65 69.27 -4.44 -43.22
N GLU A 66 70.02 -4.04 -42.20
CA GLU A 66 71.20 -3.19 -42.33
C GLU A 66 72.37 -4.02 -42.89
N ALA A 67 73.28 -3.41 -43.67
CA ALA A 67 74.73 -3.39 -43.41
C ALA A 67 75.57 -3.04 -44.66
N THR A 68 76.21 -1.88 -44.57
CA THR A 68 77.57 -1.49 -44.96
C THR A 68 78.57 -2.53 -45.52
N ASN A 69 79.32 -2.13 -46.57
CA ASN A 69 80.81 -2.09 -46.71
C ASN A 69 81.36 -2.54 -48.09
N GLY A 70 82.25 -1.70 -48.66
CA GLY A 70 83.59 -2.12 -49.07
C GLY A 70 83.84 -2.58 -50.51
N LEU A 71 84.40 -1.69 -51.34
CA LEU A 71 85.23 -2.01 -52.51
C LEU A 71 86.58 -2.61 -52.07
N THR A 72 87.16 -3.55 -52.83
CA THR A 72 88.53 -3.45 -53.41
C THR A 72 89.00 -4.70 -54.19
N VAL A 73 89.83 -4.41 -55.21
CA VAL A 73 90.89 -5.19 -55.88
C VAL A 73 90.51 -6.13 -57.03
N LEU A 74 91.02 -5.75 -58.21
CA LEU A 74 91.13 -6.51 -59.45
C LEU A 74 92.61 -6.39 -59.86
N ASP A 75 93.35 -7.50 -59.92
CA ASP A 75 94.69 -7.56 -60.53
C ASP A 75 94.86 -8.89 -61.26
N GLN A 76 95.36 -8.82 -62.50
CA GLN A 76 95.51 -9.94 -63.44
C GLN A 76 97.00 -10.12 -63.78
N SER A 77 97.49 -11.36 -63.74
CA SER A 77 98.80 -11.73 -64.27
C SER A 77 98.67 -12.79 -65.37
N TRP A 78 99.11 -12.49 -66.58
CA TRP A 78 99.36 -13.44 -67.67
C TRP A 78 100.81 -13.32 -68.14
N SER A 79 101.53 -14.45 -68.17
CA SER A 79 102.89 -14.58 -68.67
C SER A 79 102.89 -15.31 -70.02
N HIS A 80 103.54 -14.73 -71.04
CA HIS A 80 103.85 -15.41 -72.30
C HIS A 80 105.27 -15.99 -72.28
N LYS A 81 105.41 -17.22 -72.80
CA LYS A 81 106.68 -17.85 -73.17
C LYS A 81 106.62 -18.19 -74.67
N THR A 82 107.52 -17.61 -75.44
CA THR A 82 107.76 -17.96 -76.84
C THR A 82 108.89 -18.99 -76.91
N ASN A 83 108.82 -19.90 -77.88
CA ASN A 83 110.01 -20.40 -78.55
C ASN A 83 109.65 -20.85 -79.97
N SER A 84 110.39 -20.25 -80.90
CA SER A 84 110.56 -20.62 -82.31
C SER A 84 111.33 -21.94 -82.40
N VAL A 85 111.24 -22.66 -83.52
CA VAL A 85 112.41 -23.10 -84.30
C VAL A 85 112.04 -23.92 -85.57
N LEU A 86 112.78 -23.56 -86.64
CA LEU A 86 113.25 -24.32 -87.81
C LEU A 86 112.53 -24.24 -89.17
N SER A 87 113.37 -23.83 -90.12
CA SER A 87 113.28 -23.67 -91.56
C SER A 87 113.32 -24.99 -92.34
N SER A 88 113.00 -24.92 -93.64
CA SER A 88 113.85 -25.48 -94.72
C SER A 88 113.57 -24.86 -96.10
N GLN A 89 114.65 -24.67 -96.86
CA GLN A 89 114.79 -24.51 -98.32
C GLN A 89 114.51 -23.15 -98.99
N GLN A 90 115.60 -22.40 -99.24
CA GLN A 90 116.08 -21.97 -100.57
C GLN A 90 117.09 -20.85 -100.35
N ASP A 91 118.36 -21.27 -100.26
CA ASP A 91 119.55 -20.42 -100.11
C ASP A 91 120.09 -20.04 -101.49
N TYR A 92 120.83 -18.92 -101.52
CA TYR A 92 121.60 -18.33 -102.64
C TYR A 92 121.07 -17.07 -103.34
N LEU A 93 119.91 -16.50 -102.97
CA LEU A 93 119.49 -15.15 -103.42
C LEU A 93 119.00 -14.21 -102.29
N LYS A 94 119.12 -14.65 -101.02
CA LYS A 94 118.58 -13.97 -99.83
C LYS A 94 119.63 -13.21 -98.99
N ILE A 95 120.89 -13.11 -99.39
CA ILE A 95 121.91 -12.54 -98.50
C ILE A 95 121.95 -10.99 -98.55
N ASP A 96 121.76 -10.38 -99.72
CA ASP A 96 121.85 -8.91 -99.85
C ASP A 96 120.61 -8.16 -99.34
N HIS A 97 119.39 -8.70 -99.56
CA HIS A 97 118.16 -8.06 -99.07
C HIS A 97 118.08 -8.02 -97.54
N PHE A 98 118.65 -9.01 -96.85
CA PHE A 98 118.67 -9.04 -95.38
C PHE A 98 119.65 -8.02 -94.81
N GLN A 99 120.75 -7.69 -95.49
CA GLN A 99 121.70 -6.67 -95.00
C GLN A 99 121.07 -5.27 -94.96
N GLU A 100 120.33 -4.87 -96.00
CA GLU A 100 119.58 -3.60 -96.02
C GLU A 100 118.47 -3.59 -94.95
N LEU A 101 117.77 -4.71 -94.77
CA LEU A 101 116.77 -4.87 -93.71
C LEU A 101 117.37 -4.77 -92.30
N PHE A 102 118.58 -5.29 -92.09
CA PHE A 102 119.32 -5.13 -90.83
C PHE A 102 119.73 -3.67 -90.59
N ALA A 103 120.14 -2.93 -91.63
CA ALA A 103 120.48 -1.52 -91.50
C ALA A 103 119.26 -0.66 -91.11
N VAL A 104 118.10 -0.87 -91.77
CA VAL A 104 116.85 -0.18 -91.43
C VAL A 104 116.38 -0.57 -90.02
N LYS A 105 116.44 -1.85 -89.67
CA LYS A 105 116.12 -2.34 -88.32
C LYS A 105 117.01 -1.69 -87.25
N ASN A 106 118.32 -1.59 -87.50
CA ASN A 106 119.27 -0.99 -86.57
C ASN A 106 118.99 0.51 -86.38
N ASN A 107 118.64 1.24 -87.44
CA ASN A 107 118.26 2.65 -87.34
C ASN A 107 116.96 2.83 -86.53
N ILE A 108 115.96 1.97 -86.73
CA ILE A 108 114.73 1.98 -85.91
C ILE A 108 115.02 1.64 -84.45
N ILE A 109 115.95 0.72 -84.17
CA ILE A 109 116.38 0.40 -82.80
C ILE A 109 117.02 1.61 -82.15
N GLU A 110 117.92 2.30 -82.86
CA GLU A 110 118.60 3.49 -82.35
C GLU A 110 117.61 4.64 -82.08
N GLN A 111 116.63 4.86 -82.95
CA GLN A 111 115.54 5.81 -82.70
C GLN A 111 114.68 5.42 -81.50
N LYS A 112 114.35 4.13 -81.33
CA LYS A 112 113.63 3.62 -80.16
C LYS A 112 114.44 3.79 -78.88
N ASP A 113 115.76 3.62 -78.92
CA ASP A 113 116.65 3.84 -77.79
C ASP A 113 116.68 5.31 -77.37
N ILE A 114 116.72 6.25 -78.34
CA ILE A 114 116.63 7.69 -78.04
C ILE A 114 115.28 8.03 -77.39
N ILE A 115 114.17 7.50 -77.91
CA ILE A 115 112.83 7.72 -77.34
C ILE A 115 112.73 7.11 -75.93
N MET A 116 113.27 5.91 -75.73
CA MET A 116 113.29 5.24 -74.45
C MET A 116 114.12 6.00 -73.40
N GLN A 117 115.24 6.62 -73.79
CA GLN A 117 116.00 7.48 -72.91
C GLN A 117 115.22 8.75 -72.52
N LYS A 118 114.52 9.39 -73.48
CA LYS A 118 113.64 10.54 -73.19
C LYS A 118 112.48 10.17 -72.27
N GLN A 119 111.88 8.99 -72.44
CA GLN A 119 110.82 8.52 -71.56
C GLN A 119 111.33 8.20 -70.16
N LYS A 120 112.53 7.62 -70.03
CA LYS A 120 113.18 7.38 -68.72
C LYS A 120 113.45 8.68 -67.96
N THR A 121 113.92 9.73 -68.61
CA THR A 121 114.15 11.03 -67.94
C THR A 121 112.84 11.68 -67.49
N ILE A 122 111.78 11.64 -68.29
CA ILE A 122 110.45 12.16 -67.89
C ILE A 122 109.88 11.38 -66.71
N ILE A 123 109.96 10.04 -66.73
CA ILE A 123 109.48 9.20 -65.61
C ILE A 123 110.23 9.52 -64.32
N ASN A 124 111.55 9.73 -64.39
CA ASN A 124 112.33 10.09 -63.21
C ASN A 124 111.95 11.47 -62.66
N GLN A 125 111.69 12.46 -63.52
CA GLN A 125 111.20 13.77 -63.08
C GLN A 125 109.84 13.68 -62.40
N LEU A 126 108.89 12.93 -62.96
CA LEU A 126 107.56 12.74 -62.35
C LEU A 126 107.63 12.01 -61.00
N ARG A 127 108.54 11.05 -60.85
CA ARG A 127 108.78 10.37 -59.57
C ARG A 127 109.30 11.34 -58.52
N GLN A 128 110.19 12.25 -58.90
CA GLN A 128 110.73 13.24 -58.00
C GLN A 128 109.67 14.26 -57.55
N THR A 129 108.82 14.74 -58.47
CA THR A 129 107.70 15.63 -58.10
C THR A 129 106.65 14.94 -57.21
N ASN A 130 106.41 13.63 -57.38
CA ASN A 130 105.50 12.90 -56.51
C ASN A 130 106.05 12.73 -55.08
N LEU A 131 107.36 12.47 -54.96
CA LEU A 131 108.01 12.40 -53.65
C LEU A 131 107.90 13.74 -52.89
N GLU A 132 108.13 14.86 -53.57
CA GLU A 132 108.00 16.19 -52.97
C GLU A 132 106.57 16.50 -52.51
N LEU A 133 105.55 16.08 -53.28
CA LEU A 133 104.14 16.25 -52.91
C LEU A 133 103.73 15.36 -51.72
N GLU A 134 104.21 14.12 -51.66
CA GLU A 134 103.99 13.24 -50.51
C GLU A 134 104.62 13.82 -49.24
N GLU A 135 105.83 14.38 -49.33
CA GLU A 135 106.53 15.00 -48.22
C GLU A 135 105.78 16.25 -47.71
N LEU A 136 105.22 17.06 -48.61
CA LEU A 136 104.36 18.20 -48.27
C LEU A 136 103.04 17.79 -47.59
N LEU A 137 102.44 16.68 -48.01
CA LEU A 137 101.23 16.14 -47.40
C LEU A 137 101.50 15.66 -45.97
N ILE A 138 102.62 14.97 -45.77
CA ILE A 138 103.08 14.52 -44.45
C ILE A 138 103.33 15.74 -43.55
N GLN A 139 104.04 16.76 -44.03
CA GLN A 139 104.25 18.01 -43.28
C GLN A 139 102.95 18.71 -42.90
N LYS A 140 101.97 18.79 -43.81
CA LYS A 140 100.67 19.41 -43.50
C LYS A 140 99.87 18.60 -42.47
N GLN A 141 99.97 17.28 -42.51
CA GLN A 141 99.35 16.41 -41.53
C GLN A 141 100.03 16.51 -40.16
N GLU A 142 101.36 16.65 -40.14
CA GLU A 142 102.14 16.93 -38.93
C GLU A 142 101.86 18.33 -38.37
N GLU A 143 101.65 19.37 -39.19
CA GLU A 143 101.22 20.70 -38.72
C GLU A 143 99.84 20.67 -38.04
N ILE A 144 98.91 19.85 -38.56
CA ILE A 144 97.59 19.64 -37.95
C ILE A 144 97.72 18.88 -36.61
N GLN A 145 98.70 17.99 -36.49
CA GLN A 145 98.99 17.28 -35.24
C GLN A 145 99.81 18.13 -34.24
N ALA A 146 100.67 19.03 -34.72
CA ALA A 146 101.56 19.86 -33.91
C ALA A 146 100.92 21.17 -33.41
N SER A 147 99.94 21.70 -34.13
CA SER A 147 99.02 22.70 -33.57
C SER A 147 98.14 21.99 -32.55
N GLY A 148 98.04 22.49 -31.30
CA GLY A 148 97.35 21.83 -30.16
C GLY A 148 95.84 21.53 -30.30
N LEU A 149 95.33 21.42 -31.52
CA LEU A 149 94.03 20.89 -31.93
C LEU A 149 93.78 19.45 -31.48
N ASP A 150 94.81 18.66 -31.18
CA ASP A 150 94.63 17.28 -30.69
C ASP A 150 93.87 17.24 -29.35
N SER A 151 94.08 18.25 -28.50
CA SER A 151 93.29 18.45 -27.26
C SER A 151 91.83 18.80 -27.53
N LEU A 152 91.54 19.59 -28.58
CA LEU A 152 90.17 19.95 -28.96
C LEU A 152 89.44 18.77 -29.63
N VAL A 153 90.15 17.96 -30.41
CA VAL A 153 89.62 16.73 -31.04
C VAL A 153 89.25 15.68 -29.99
N LEU A 154 90.09 15.50 -28.96
CA LEU A 154 89.79 14.65 -27.80
C LEU A 154 88.54 15.14 -27.06
N GLN A 155 88.45 16.45 -26.76
CA GLN A 155 87.29 17.04 -26.10
C GLN A 155 85.99 16.90 -26.92
N VAL A 156 86.05 17.01 -28.25
CA VAL A 156 84.91 16.75 -29.15
C VAL A 156 84.49 15.27 -29.12
N ARG A 157 85.45 14.33 -29.03
CA ARG A 157 85.15 12.89 -28.89
C ARG A 157 84.53 12.58 -27.54
N GLU A 158 85.03 13.18 -26.46
CA GLU A 158 84.46 13.09 -25.11
C GLU A 158 83.03 13.65 -25.08
N TYR A 159 82.80 14.85 -25.63
CA TYR A 159 81.43 15.41 -25.72
C TYR A 159 80.50 14.56 -26.59
N LYS A 160 80.98 13.96 -27.68
CA LYS A 160 80.17 13.02 -28.47
C LYS A 160 79.80 11.78 -27.68
N TYR A 161 80.74 11.26 -26.88
CA TYR A 161 80.52 10.11 -26.02
C TYR A 161 79.54 10.44 -24.88
N GLU A 162 79.73 11.58 -24.20
CA GLU A 162 78.79 12.11 -23.20
C GLU A 162 77.40 12.32 -23.79
N ASN A 163 77.29 12.89 -25.00
CA ASN A 163 76.02 13.10 -25.69
C ASN A 163 75.34 11.76 -26.05
N SER A 164 76.12 10.75 -26.45
CA SER A 164 75.61 9.38 -26.65
C SER A 164 75.10 8.77 -25.34
N GLN A 165 75.86 8.90 -24.25
CA GLN A 165 75.43 8.43 -22.92
C GLN A 165 74.17 9.16 -22.44
N LEU A 166 74.07 10.48 -22.63
CA LEU A 166 72.90 11.27 -22.27
C LEU A 166 71.66 10.86 -23.09
N LYS A 167 71.83 10.59 -24.39
CA LYS A 167 70.76 10.04 -25.23
C LYS A 167 70.32 8.65 -24.75
N GLN A 168 71.25 7.79 -24.34
CA GLN A 168 70.92 6.49 -23.77
C GLN A 168 70.17 6.63 -22.43
N LYS A 169 70.60 7.53 -21.54
CA LYS A 169 69.89 7.82 -20.29
C LYS A 169 68.49 8.39 -20.55
N LEU A 170 68.35 9.29 -21.52
CA LEU A 170 67.04 9.86 -21.91
C LEU A 170 66.10 8.79 -22.47
N THR A 171 66.58 7.92 -23.35
CA THR A 171 65.77 6.81 -23.89
C THR A 171 65.38 5.81 -22.80
N GLN A 172 66.29 5.48 -21.87
CA GLN A 172 65.98 4.63 -20.72
C GLN A 172 64.93 5.26 -19.79
N ILE A 173 65.07 6.54 -19.46
CA ILE A 173 64.09 7.29 -18.66
C ILE A 173 62.73 7.34 -19.37
N ASN A 174 62.72 7.62 -20.68
CA ASN A 174 61.49 7.64 -21.46
C ASN A 174 60.81 6.27 -21.49
N ASN A 175 61.55 5.18 -21.71
CA ASN A 175 61.01 3.82 -21.68
C ASN A 175 60.43 3.46 -20.30
N SER A 176 61.10 3.85 -19.21
CA SER A 176 60.55 3.68 -17.84
C SER A 176 59.25 4.46 -17.67
N LYS A 177 59.23 5.73 -18.10
CA LYS A 177 58.02 6.57 -18.02
C LYS A 177 56.88 5.99 -18.86
N TYR A 178 57.14 5.49 -20.07
CA TYR A 178 56.12 4.84 -20.90
C TYR A 178 55.56 3.59 -20.21
N SER A 179 56.41 2.75 -19.62
CA SER A 179 55.95 1.60 -18.83
C SER A 179 55.11 2.01 -17.62
N ASP A 180 55.47 3.08 -16.92
CA ASP A 180 54.70 3.56 -15.77
C ASP A 180 53.37 4.18 -16.19
N VAL A 181 53.34 4.91 -17.31
CA VAL A 181 52.09 5.42 -17.91
C VAL A 181 51.16 4.28 -18.29
N GLU A 182 51.67 3.20 -18.90
CA GLU A 182 50.87 2.03 -19.26
C GLU A 182 50.29 1.34 -18.02
N LYS A 183 51.09 1.16 -16.95
CA LYS A 183 50.60 0.61 -15.68
C LYS A 183 49.52 1.49 -15.05
N LEU A 184 49.70 2.80 -15.06
CA LEU A 184 48.71 3.75 -14.54
C LEU A 184 47.43 3.73 -15.37
N GLN A 185 47.53 3.66 -16.69
CA GLN A 185 46.39 3.56 -17.59
C GLN A 185 45.60 2.27 -17.37
N LYS A 186 46.30 1.14 -17.16
CA LYS A 186 45.65 -0.13 -16.80
C LYS A 186 44.92 -0.04 -15.46
N LYS A 187 45.58 0.50 -14.42
CA LYS A 187 44.95 0.71 -13.11
C LYS A 187 43.75 1.66 -13.18
N LEU A 188 43.84 2.70 -14.02
CA LEU A 188 42.72 3.61 -14.26
C LEU A 188 41.55 2.86 -14.88
N GLY A 189 41.77 2.06 -15.92
CA GLY A 189 40.73 1.25 -16.56
C GLY A 189 40.09 0.23 -15.60
N GLU A 190 40.89 -0.43 -14.75
CA GLU A 190 40.39 -1.32 -13.69
C GLU A 190 39.49 -0.56 -12.69
N CYS A 191 39.93 0.64 -12.26
CA CYS A 191 39.16 1.48 -11.35
C CYS A 191 37.85 1.99 -11.98
N GLU A 192 37.88 2.39 -13.25
CA GLU A 192 36.69 2.84 -14.00
C GLU A 192 35.68 1.70 -14.19
N TYR A 193 36.16 0.48 -14.46
CA TYR A 193 35.32 -0.71 -14.56
C TYR A 193 34.64 -1.04 -13.22
N GLU A 194 35.39 -1.09 -12.12
CA GLU A 194 34.82 -1.34 -10.79
C GLU A 194 33.85 -0.23 -10.38
N HIS A 195 34.14 1.04 -10.71
CA HIS A 195 33.21 2.14 -10.48
C HIS A 195 31.90 1.97 -11.27
N SER A 196 31.99 1.58 -12.55
CA SER A 196 30.81 1.33 -13.39
C SER A 196 29.96 0.19 -12.83
N LYS A 197 30.59 -0.91 -12.40
CA LYS A 197 29.94 -2.05 -11.76
C LYS A 197 29.29 -1.67 -10.43
N LEU A 198 29.99 -0.92 -9.58
CA LEU A 198 29.42 -0.45 -8.32
C LEU A 198 28.20 0.46 -8.58
N LYS A 199 28.28 1.33 -9.59
CA LYS A 199 27.16 2.20 -10.00
C LYS A 199 25.94 1.42 -10.48
N THR A 200 26.10 0.31 -11.21
CA THR A 200 24.96 -0.53 -11.61
C THR A 200 24.35 -1.25 -10.41
N THR A 201 25.18 -1.85 -9.54
CA THR A 201 24.67 -2.51 -8.33
C THR A 201 23.95 -1.54 -7.40
N MET A 202 24.44 -0.30 -7.28
CA MET A 202 23.79 0.74 -6.47
C MET A 202 22.43 1.13 -7.03
N LYS A 203 22.28 1.26 -8.35
CA LYS A 203 20.99 1.51 -9.00
C LYS A 203 20.01 0.35 -8.82
N GLU A 204 20.48 -0.90 -8.93
CA GLU A 204 19.65 -2.08 -8.69
C GLU A 204 19.15 -2.14 -7.24
N ILE A 205 20.04 -1.84 -6.28
CA ILE A 205 19.67 -1.71 -4.86
C ILE A 205 18.65 -0.59 -4.65
N GLU A 206 18.86 0.57 -5.27
CA GLU A 206 17.94 1.72 -5.16
C GLU A 206 16.55 1.36 -5.70
N ILE A 207 16.47 0.75 -6.90
CA ILE A 207 15.20 0.29 -7.48
C ILE A 207 14.54 -0.75 -6.57
N SER A 208 15.30 -1.75 -6.10
CA SER A 208 14.79 -2.76 -5.18
C SER A 208 14.21 -2.13 -3.92
N LYS A 209 14.94 -1.20 -3.28
CA LYS A 209 14.51 -0.50 -2.07
C LYS A 209 13.30 0.40 -2.30
N VAL A 210 13.25 1.14 -3.41
CA VAL A 210 12.09 1.96 -3.77
C VAL A 210 10.84 1.09 -3.96
N THR A 211 10.96 -0.07 -4.62
CA THR A 211 9.81 -0.99 -4.78
C THR A 211 9.37 -1.62 -3.45
N GLU A 212 10.30 -1.94 -2.55
CA GLU A 212 10.01 -2.44 -1.21
C GLU A 212 9.28 -1.37 -0.37
N VAL A 213 9.79 -0.14 -0.37
CA VAL A 213 9.15 1.00 0.31
C VAL A 213 7.75 1.25 -0.23
N SER A 214 7.57 1.21 -1.56
CA SER A 214 6.25 1.39 -2.17
C SER A 214 5.24 0.32 -1.72
N LYS A 215 5.67 -0.96 -1.64
CA LYS A 215 4.82 -2.05 -1.13
C LYS A 215 4.48 -1.87 0.34
N LEU A 216 5.47 -1.49 1.17
CA LEU A 216 5.25 -1.25 2.60
C LEU A 216 4.29 -0.06 2.82
N GLN A 217 4.40 0.96 1.99
CA GLN A 217 3.52 2.13 2.05
C GLN A 217 2.07 1.79 1.68
N GLN A 218 1.86 0.99 0.62
CA GLN A 218 0.52 0.46 0.29
C GLN A 218 -0.06 -0.39 1.42
N GLN A 219 0.75 -1.26 2.03
CA GLN A 219 0.30 -2.06 3.19
C GLN A 219 -0.05 -1.20 4.40
N LEU A 220 0.70 -0.11 4.63
CA LEU A 220 0.41 0.84 5.70
C LEU A 220 -0.92 1.54 5.45
N GLU A 221 -1.14 2.07 4.24
CA GLU A 221 -2.40 2.72 3.85
C GLU A 221 -3.62 1.77 4.00
N MET A 222 -3.47 0.49 3.60
CA MET A 222 -4.52 -0.50 3.82
C MET A 222 -4.81 -0.73 5.31
N LYS A 223 -3.76 -0.81 6.15
CA LYS A 223 -3.93 -0.97 7.61
C LYS A 223 -4.55 0.27 8.25
N GLU A 224 -4.18 1.47 7.81
CA GLU A 224 -4.78 2.73 8.27
C GLU A 224 -6.26 2.81 7.90
N HIS A 225 -6.64 2.39 6.69
CA HIS A 225 -8.03 2.31 6.29
C HIS A 225 -8.82 1.35 7.18
N ILE A 226 -8.30 0.14 7.43
CA ILE A 226 -8.93 -0.83 8.33
C ILE A 226 -9.07 -0.26 9.74
N LEU A 227 -8.01 0.37 10.27
CA LEU A 227 -8.04 1.00 11.58
C LEU A 227 -9.11 2.09 11.65
N SER A 228 -9.23 2.93 10.62
CA SER A 228 -10.26 3.98 10.55
C SER A 228 -11.68 3.40 10.51
N MET A 229 -11.90 2.32 9.75
CA MET A 229 -13.19 1.63 9.75
C MET A 229 -13.54 1.07 11.14
N GLU A 230 -12.57 0.47 11.82
CA GLU A 230 -12.80 -0.15 13.13
C GLU A 230 -12.98 0.88 14.24
N GLN A 231 -12.30 2.02 14.15
CA GLN A 231 -12.58 3.19 14.99
C GLN A 231 -14.01 3.68 14.80
N ARG A 232 -14.48 3.83 13.55
CA ARG A 232 -15.87 4.23 13.28
C ARG A 232 -16.88 3.23 13.85
N LYS A 233 -16.64 1.92 13.70
CA LYS A 233 -17.49 0.89 14.32
C LYS A 233 -17.49 0.98 15.85
N SER A 234 -16.34 1.20 16.45
CA SER A 234 -16.22 1.40 17.90
C SER A 234 -17.01 2.63 18.37
N GLU A 235 -16.98 3.73 17.61
CA GLU A 235 -17.74 4.94 17.90
C GLU A 235 -19.26 4.71 17.78
N THR A 236 -19.71 3.95 16.77
CA THR A 236 -21.13 3.59 16.63
C THR A 236 -21.60 2.71 17.80
N TYR A 237 -20.83 1.70 18.20
CA TYR A 237 -21.16 0.86 19.35
C TYR A 237 -21.21 1.66 20.67
N LEU A 238 -20.31 2.63 20.86
CA LEU A 238 -20.36 3.53 22.02
C LEU A 238 -21.62 4.40 22.03
N ARG A 239 -22.09 4.86 20.86
CA ARG A 239 -23.33 5.63 20.73
C ARG A 239 -24.56 4.79 21.07
N GLU A 240 -24.66 3.60 20.48
CA GLU A 240 -25.75 2.65 20.76
C GLU A 240 -25.78 2.25 22.25
N LEU A 241 -24.62 2.01 22.86
CA LEU A 241 -24.53 1.72 24.29
C LEU A 241 -25.04 2.90 25.14
N LYS A 242 -24.74 4.14 24.74
CA LYS A 242 -25.23 5.33 25.45
C LYS A 242 -26.75 5.48 25.31
N GLU A 243 -27.30 5.24 24.13
CA GLU A 243 -28.74 5.25 23.88
C GLU A 243 -29.45 4.16 24.69
N ALA A 244 -28.94 2.92 24.68
CA ALA A 244 -29.47 1.82 25.47
C ALA A 244 -29.41 2.11 26.98
N LYS A 245 -28.33 2.76 27.46
CA LYS A 245 -28.25 3.22 28.86
C LYS A 245 -29.31 4.26 29.18
N GLN A 246 -29.52 5.24 28.29
CA GLN A 246 -30.56 6.25 28.48
C GLN A 246 -31.96 5.64 28.47
N GLU A 247 -32.23 4.68 27.59
CA GLU A 247 -33.49 3.94 27.58
C GLU A 247 -33.69 3.15 28.87
N ASN A 248 -32.66 2.46 29.35
CA ASN A 248 -32.71 1.72 30.61
C ASN A 248 -32.99 2.67 31.79
N THR A 249 -32.36 3.85 31.85
CA THR A 249 -32.69 4.85 32.88
C THR A 249 -34.13 5.33 32.80
N LYS A 250 -34.70 5.50 31.59
CA LYS A 250 -36.12 5.85 31.43
C LYS A 250 -37.03 4.73 31.91
N LEU A 251 -36.73 3.48 31.57
CA LEU A 251 -37.49 2.32 32.02
C LEU A 251 -37.40 2.13 33.53
N GLN A 252 -36.26 2.42 34.14
CA GLN A 252 -36.10 2.44 35.60
C GLN A 252 -36.99 3.50 36.25
N LEU A 253 -37.02 4.72 35.70
CA LEU A 253 -37.94 5.77 36.18
C LEU A 253 -39.40 5.34 36.05
N TYR A 254 -39.81 4.76 34.92
CA TYR A 254 -41.16 4.21 34.76
C TYR A 254 -41.48 3.10 35.76
N LEU A 255 -40.51 2.25 36.08
CA LEU A 255 -40.66 1.20 37.08
C LEU A 255 -40.79 1.76 38.50
N GLU A 256 -40.09 2.85 38.82
CA GLU A 256 -40.23 3.56 40.10
C GLU A 256 -41.56 4.33 40.22
N GLU A 257 -42.09 4.86 39.13
CA GLU A 257 -43.38 5.57 39.11
C GLU A 257 -44.60 4.64 39.21
N LEU A 258 -44.42 3.33 39.03
CA LEU A 258 -45.51 2.37 39.21
C LEU A 258 -45.87 2.25 40.69
N PRO A 259 -47.18 2.26 41.04
CA PRO A 259 -47.61 2.10 42.42
C PRO A 259 -47.04 0.81 43.00
N THR A 260 -46.39 0.93 44.15
CA THR A 260 -45.86 -0.23 44.85
C THR A 260 -47.00 -1.18 45.23
N SER A 261 -46.71 -2.48 45.34
CA SER A 261 -47.74 -3.47 45.69
C SER A 261 -48.47 -3.12 46.99
N ASP A 262 -47.84 -2.40 47.91
CA ASP A 262 -48.41 -2.02 49.18
C ASP A 262 -49.31 -0.77 49.06
N GLU A 263 -48.94 0.21 48.22
CA GLU A 263 -49.82 1.32 47.84
C GLU A 263 -51.09 0.80 47.14
N TYR A 264 -50.94 -0.15 46.21
CA TYR A 264 -52.10 -0.80 45.57
C TYR A 264 -53.01 -1.49 46.59
N LYS A 265 -52.45 -2.22 47.56
CA LYS A 265 -53.23 -2.84 48.64
C LYS A 265 -53.93 -1.79 49.50
N SER A 266 -53.26 -0.69 49.83
CA SER A 266 -53.83 0.41 50.60
C SER A 266 -55.02 1.03 49.88
N ILE A 267 -54.83 1.45 48.62
CA ILE A 267 -55.89 2.03 47.77
C ILE A 267 -57.04 1.03 47.59
N LYS A 268 -56.74 -0.26 47.38
CA LYS A 268 -57.77 -1.31 47.26
C LYS A 268 -58.60 -1.45 48.54
N ASN A 269 -57.97 -1.34 49.71
CA ASN A 269 -58.66 -1.41 50.99
C ASN A 269 -59.51 -0.15 51.24
N GLU A 270 -59.00 1.03 50.90
CA GLU A 270 -59.74 2.29 50.98
C GLU A 270 -60.96 2.30 50.04
N VAL A 271 -60.82 1.81 48.81
CA VAL A 271 -61.96 1.64 47.89
C VAL A 271 -62.99 0.66 48.45
N LYS A 272 -62.56 -0.40 49.15
CA LYS A 272 -63.49 -1.34 49.79
C LYS A 272 -64.23 -0.70 50.97
N SER A 273 -63.56 0.09 51.81
CA SER A 273 -64.23 0.81 52.90
C SER A 273 -65.22 1.85 52.35
N LEU A 274 -64.81 2.66 51.38
CA LEU A 274 -65.69 3.66 50.76
C LEU A 274 -66.90 3.03 50.07
N LYS A 275 -66.75 1.86 49.44
CA LYS A 275 -67.90 1.11 48.89
C LYS A 275 -68.86 0.68 49.99
N LYS A 276 -68.34 0.16 51.10
CA LYS A 276 -69.18 -0.23 52.24
C LYS A 276 -69.92 0.97 52.83
N ASP A 277 -69.22 2.11 52.98
CA ASP A 277 -69.81 3.35 53.50
C ASP A 277 -70.89 3.89 52.55
N LYS A 278 -70.65 3.82 51.24
CA LYS A 278 -71.65 4.15 50.21
C LYS A 278 -72.89 3.27 50.34
N ASP A 279 -72.72 1.95 50.47
CA ASP A 279 -73.84 1.02 50.57
C ASP A 279 -74.67 1.29 51.84
N THR A 280 -74.00 1.53 52.98
CA THR A 280 -74.71 1.91 54.23
C THR A 280 -75.45 3.23 54.11
N ALA A 281 -74.87 4.24 53.46
CA ALA A 281 -75.56 5.52 53.23
C ALA A 281 -76.76 5.36 52.29
N MET A 282 -76.67 4.45 51.31
CA MET A 282 -77.78 4.13 50.42
C MET A 282 -78.94 3.47 51.19
N ASP A 283 -78.63 2.52 52.08
CA ASP A 283 -79.61 1.86 52.94
C ASP A 283 -80.31 2.87 53.88
N GLU A 284 -79.56 3.82 54.47
CA GLU A 284 -80.12 4.90 55.30
C GLU A 284 -81.05 5.82 54.48
N ILE A 285 -80.64 6.18 53.26
CA ILE A 285 -81.47 6.99 52.36
C ILE A 285 -82.78 6.26 52.05
N ASP A 286 -82.74 4.96 51.76
CA ASP A 286 -83.93 4.19 51.44
C ASP A 286 -84.83 3.99 52.66
N PHE A 287 -84.26 3.82 53.86
CA PHE A 287 -85.00 3.85 55.11
C PHE A 287 -85.72 5.19 55.33
N ILE A 288 -85.01 6.32 55.13
CA ILE A 288 -85.58 7.67 55.27
C ILE A 288 -86.67 7.91 54.22
N LYS A 289 -86.47 7.48 52.97
CA LYS A 289 -87.50 7.57 51.92
C LYS A 289 -88.76 6.82 52.31
N LYS A 290 -88.63 5.60 52.85
CA LYS A 290 -89.76 4.79 53.30
C LYS A 290 -90.51 5.47 54.45
N LYS A 291 -89.79 5.95 55.46
CA LYS A 291 -90.38 6.70 56.59
C LYS A 291 -91.08 7.98 56.14
N ASN A 292 -90.51 8.70 55.18
CA ASN A 292 -91.15 9.88 54.59
C ASN A 292 -92.42 9.53 53.81
N ALA A 293 -92.47 8.39 53.12
CA ALA A 293 -93.67 7.92 52.45
C ALA A 293 -94.79 7.60 53.46
N GLU A 294 -94.46 6.91 54.55
CA GLU A 294 -95.38 6.60 55.65
C GLU A 294 -95.94 7.89 56.30
N LEU A 295 -95.08 8.87 56.61
CA LEU A 295 -95.50 10.16 57.17
C LEU A 295 -96.39 10.96 56.20
N ARG A 296 -96.10 10.93 54.89
CA ARG A 296 -96.95 11.57 53.87
C ARG A 296 -98.32 10.94 53.79
N GLU A 297 -98.41 9.61 53.90
CA GLU A 297 -99.69 8.90 53.94
C GLU A 297 -100.50 9.26 55.20
N GLU A 298 -99.83 9.34 56.35
CA GLU A 298 -100.47 9.78 57.60
C GLU A 298 -101.00 11.22 57.51
N ILE A 299 -100.20 12.15 56.96
CA ILE A 299 -100.63 13.53 56.70
C ILE A 299 -101.85 13.54 55.76
N SER A 300 -101.83 12.78 54.67
CA SER A 300 -102.97 12.70 53.73
C SER A 300 -104.25 12.17 54.39
N LYS A 301 -104.14 11.21 55.32
CA LYS A 301 -105.27 10.71 56.11
C LYS A 301 -105.81 11.80 57.04
N LYS A 302 -104.93 12.52 57.74
CA LYS A 302 -105.31 13.64 58.62
C LYS A 302 -105.95 14.79 57.86
N ASP A 303 -105.43 15.13 56.68
CA ASP A 303 -106.01 16.15 55.81
C ASP A 303 -107.42 15.76 55.34
N SER A 304 -107.63 14.48 54.97
CA SER A 304 -108.95 13.97 54.59
C SER A 304 -109.95 14.07 55.76
N GLN A 305 -109.53 13.69 56.97
CA GLN A 305 -110.33 13.86 58.19
C GLN A 305 -110.66 15.33 58.46
N SER A 306 -109.67 16.23 58.33
CA SER A 306 -109.86 17.67 58.50
C SER A 306 -110.83 18.24 57.47
N GLN A 307 -110.76 17.79 56.21
CA GLN A 307 -111.72 18.17 55.17
C GLN A 307 -113.14 17.68 55.45
N GLU A 308 -113.31 16.47 55.97
CA GLU A 308 -114.62 15.96 56.40
C GLU A 308 -115.19 16.80 57.54
N LEU A 309 -114.38 17.11 58.56
CA LEU A 309 -114.77 18.01 59.64
C LEU A 309 -115.15 19.39 59.10
N LEU A 310 -114.37 19.98 58.18
CA LEU A 310 -114.72 21.23 57.52
C LEU A 310 -116.05 21.15 56.77
N LYS A 311 -116.33 20.04 56.07
CA LYS A 311 -117.64 19.83 55.44
C LYS A 311 -118.77 19.77 56.47
N THR A 312 -118.57 19.14 57.62
CA THR A 312 -119.58 19.12 58.69
C THR A 312 -119.77 20.49 59.32
N ILE A 313 -118.69 21.23 59.59
CA ILE A 313 -118.73 22.62 60.06
C ILE A 313 -119.48 23.49 59.07
N ASN A 314 -119.20 23.36 57.77
CA ASN A 314 -119.90 24.11 56.73
C ASN A 314 -121.38 23.72 56.66
N LYS A 315 -121.74 22.43 56.76
CA LYS A 315 -123.15 22.00 56.83
C LYS A 315 -123.86 22.61 58.03
N LEU A 316 -123.24 22.57 59.21
CA LEU A 316 -123.78 23.20 60.43
C LEU A 316 -123.86 24.72 60.28
N LYS A 317 -122.88 25.35 59.64
CA LYS A 317 -122.88 26.78 59.33
C LYS A 317 -123.99 27.13 58.34
N ASP A 318 -124.22 26.31 57.33
CA ASP A 318 -125.31 26.44 56.36
C ASP A 318 -126.68 26.22 57.03
N GLU A 319 -126.75 25.36 58.03
CA GLU A 319 -127.95 25.16 58.85
C GLU A 319 -128.18 26.35 59.79
N ILE A 320 -127.12 26.88 60.40
CA ILE A 320 -127.15 28.13 61.17
C ILE A 320 -127.55 29.30 60.27
N THR A 321 -127.02 29.42 59.05
CA THR A 321 -127.41 30.48 58.12
C THR A 321 -128.80 30.25 57.58
N ARG A 322 -129.29 29.01 57.38
CA ARG A 322 -130.70 28.72 57.07
C ARG A 322 -131.64 29.11 58.21
N LEU A 323 -131.28 28.78 59.44
CA LEU A 323 -132.03 29.19 60.63
C LEU A 323 -131.95 30.70 60.83
N SER A 324 -130.80 31.31 60.58
CA SER A 324 -130.60 32.76 60.65
C SER A 324 -131.30 33.49 59.51
N THR A 325 -131.35 32.96 58.29
CA THR A 325 -132.11 33.50 57.16
C THR A 325 -133.60 33.22 57.30
N SER A 326 -134.01 32.16 57.99
CA SER A 326 -135.39 31.98 58.42
C SER A 326 -135.76 33.03 59.48
N LEU A 327 -134.89 33.25 60.47
CA LEU A 327 -135.01 34.31 61.48
C LEU A 327 -134.98 35.72 60.85
N GLU A 328 -134.17 35.92 59.81
CA GLU A 328 -134.05 37.17 59.04
C GLU A 328 -135.22 37.33 58.07
N SER A 329 -135.79 36.26 57.51
CA SER A 329 -137.02 36.29 56.70
C SER A 329 -138.26 36.63 57.53
N TYR A 330 -138.21 36.41 58.85
CA TYR A 330 -139.18 36.96 59.81
C TYR A 330 -138.88 38.40 60.22
N LYS A 331 -137.66 38.92 59.99
CA LYS A 331 -137.26 40.31 60.29
C LYS A 331 -137.19 41.24 59.07
N GLN A 332 -137.13 40.70 57.86
CA GLN A 332 -136.94 41.42 56.59
C GLN A 332 -138.05 41.05 55.59
N GLN A 333 -139.30 41.14 56.05
CA GLN A 333 -140.36 41.67 55.18
C GLN A 333 -140.19 43.19 54.93
N ASP A 334 -139.08 43.76 55.40
CA ASP A 334 -138.55 45.06 55.02
C ASP A 334 -137.18 44.91 54.32
N GLU A 335 -137.17 45.33 53.06
CA GLU A 335 -136.04 45.89 52.30
C GLU A 335 -134.88 45.01 51.74
N LYS A 336 -135.00 44.79 50.41
CA LYS A 336 -133.97 44.95 49.35
C LYS A 336 -132.99 43.78 49.06
N GLY A 337 -133.00 43.33 47.80
CA GLY A 337 -132.08 42.34 47.22
C GLY A 337 -130.72 42.90 46.80
N PRO A 338 -129.81 42.10 46.18
CA PRO A 338 -128.50 42.63 45.77
C PRO A 338 -128.05 42.26 44.34
N PHE A 339 -127.38 43.21 43.68
CA PHE A 339 -126.05 43.04 43.09
C PHE A 339 -125.35 44.42 43.08
N SER A 340 -124.10 44.49 43.56
CA SER A 340 -123.35 45.74 43.70
C SER A 340 -122.17 45.81 42.72
N LEU A 341 -122.05 46.96 42.06
CA LEU A 341 -121.10 47.33 41.01
C LEU A 341 -119.60 47.16 41.40
N LYS A 342 -119.30 47.06 42.70
CA LYS A 342 -117.93 47.00 43.24
C LYS A 342 -117.25 45.64 43.03
N GLU A 343 -118.02 44.56 43.07
CA GLU A 343 -117.52 43.19 42.88
C GLU A 343 -117.10 42.92 41.42
N PHE A 344 -117.79 43.56 40.47
CA PHE A 344 -117.44 43.49 39.05
C PHE A 344 -116.11 44.20 38.75
N GLN A 345 -115.80 45.26 39.50
CA GLN A 345 -114.61 46.08 39.30
C GLN A 345 -113.33 45.39 39.82
N ASP A 346 -113.42 44.62 40.91
CA ASP A 346 -112.30 43.83 41.45
C ASP A 346 -111.94 42.60 40.58
N ALA A 347 -112.90 42.06 39.82
CA ALA A 347 -112.63 41.00 38.86
C ALA A 347 -111.81 41.52 37.67
N ILE A 348 -112.11 42.73 37.20
CA ILE A 348 -111.42 43.36 36.06
C ILE A 348 -109.95 43.66 36.39
N THR A 349 -109.65 44.10 37.62
CA THR A 349 -108.26 44.41 38.03
C THR A 349 -107.38 43.16 38.12
N LYS A 350 -107.92 42.03 38.59
CA LYS A 350 -107.21 40.74 38.64
C LYS A 350 -106.89 40.18 37.25
N ILE A 351 -107.81 40.31 36.30
CA ILE A 351 -107.58 39.87 34.91
C ILE A 351 -106.40 40.64 34.30
N LYS A 352 -106.35 41.97 34.47
CA LYS A 352 -105.23 42.79 33.98
C LYS A 352 -103.88 42.43 34.61
N PHE A 353 -103.88 42.09 35.90
CA PHE A 353 -102.68 41.62 36.58
C PHE A 353 -102.13 40.33 35.96
N PHE A 354 -102.99 39.33 35.76
CA PHE A 354 -102.57 38.05 35.15
C PHE A 354 -102.12 38.20 33.70
N GLU A 355 -102.73 39.10 32.92
CA GLU A 355 -102.25 39.41 31.57
C GLU A 355 -100.81 39.95 31.59
N SER A 356 -100.52 40.89 32.49
CA SER A 356 -99.18 41.45 32.64
C SER A 356 -98.15 40.40 33.05
N GLU A 357 -98.50 39.50 33.98
CA GLU A 357 -97.65 38.40 34.45
C GLU A 357 -97.37 37.38 33.34
N ASN A 358 -98.39 37.03 32.54
CA ASN A 358 -98.24 36.13 31.40
C ASN A 358 -97.29 36.70 30.34
N THR A 359 -97.36 38.01 30.05
CA THR A 359 -96.41 38.64 29.11
C THR A 359 -94.98 38.62 29.63
N HIS A 360 -94.79 38.79 30.94
CA HIS A 360 -93.48 38.72 31.59
C HIS A 360 -92.90 37.29 31.53
N LEU A 361 -93.70 36.28 31.87
CA LEU A 361 -93.30 34.87 31.79
C LEU A 361 -92.94 34.45 30.36
N LYS A 362 -93.72 34.87 29.35
CA LYS A 362 -93.44 34.59 27.94
C LYS A 362 -92.09 35.16 27.49
N LYS A 363 -91.78 36.41 27.86
CA LYS A 363 -90.46 37.02 27.59
C LYS A 363 -89.31 36.29 28.29
N SER A 364 -89.53 35.82 29.52
CA SER A 364 -88.54 35.03 30.27
C SER A 364 -88.27 33.67 29.62
N LEU A 365 -89.33 32.97 29.19
CA LEU A 365 -89.24 31.71 28.47
C LEU A 365 -88.48 31.87 27.15
N GLU A 366 -88.77 32.92 26.38
CA GLU A 366 -88.13 33.17 25.10
C GLU A 366 -86.63 33.48 25.24
N LYS A 367 -86.23 34.20 26.29
CA LYS A 367 -84.81 34.39 26.63
C LYS A 367 -84.12 33.06 26.96
N ARG A 368 -84.76 32.18 27.73
CA ARG A 368 -84.22 30.84 28.04
C ARG A 368 -84.09 29.99 26.78
N HIS A 369 -85.08 30.01 25.89
CA HIS A 369 -85.07 29.23 24.66
C HIS A 369 -83.96 29.70 23.70
N LYS A 370 -83.77 31.02 23.57
CA LYS A 370 -82.63 31.58 22.81
C LYS A 370 -81.28 31.14 23.39
N LYS A 371 -81.14 31.08 24.72
CA LYS A 371 -79.92 30.58 25.37
C LYS A 371 -79.71 29.08 25.11
N LEU A 372 -80.77 28.28 25.20
CA LEU A 372 -80.73 26.85 24.93
C LEU A 372 -80.28 26.55 23.49
N ASN A 373 -80.83 27.28 22.51
CA ASN A 373 -80.46 27.11 21.10
C ASN A 373 -78.99 27.46 20.85
N ARG A 374 -78.48 28.54 21.47
CA ARG A 374 -77.05 28.88 21.37
C ARG A 374 -76.16 27.75 21.90
N LEU A 375 -76.47 27.23 23.09
CA LEU A 375 -75.73 26.10 23.67
C LEU A 375 -75.81 24.83 22.81
N HIS A 376 -76.97 24.58 22.17
CA HIS A 376 -77.13 23.45 21.27
C HIS A 376 -76.21 23.56 20.03
N TYR A 377 -76.13 24.75 19.42
CA TYR A 377 -75.20 24.98 18.31
C TYR A 377 -73.72 24.88 18.76
N ASP A 378 -73.38 25.43 19.93
CA ASP A 378 -72.01 25.36 20.46
C ASP A 378 -71.58 23.91 20.76
N LEU A 379 -72.50 23.04 21.18
CA LEU A 379 -72.24 21.62 21.38
C LEU A 379 -72.08 20.88 20.04
N LEU A 380 -72.97 21.15 19.08
CA LEU A 380 -72.90 20.54 17.75
C LEU A 380 -71.59 20.87 17.03
N GLU A 381 -71.10 22.11 17.16
CA GLU A 381 -69.82 22.53 16.59
C GLU A 381 -68.63 21.83 17.25
N LYS A 382 -68.66 21.67 18.58
CA LYS A 382 -67.63 20.90 19.31
C LYS A 382 -67.63 19.42 18.91
N ASP A 383 -68.80 18.81 18.79
CA ASP A 383 -68.92 17.41 18.37
C ASP A 383 -68.33 17.21 16.96
N LYS A 384 -68.61 18.14 16.04
CA LYS A 384 -68.05 18.11 14.69
C LYS A 384 -66.52 18.23 14.69
N LEU A 385 -65.97 19.15 15.49
CA LEU A 385 -64.53 19.34 15.62
C LEU A 385 -63.83 18.09 16.20
N MET A 386 -64.45 17.46 17.21
CA MET A 386 -63.94 16.23 17.81
C MET A 386 -63.89 15.06 16.81
N GLU A 387 -64.92 14.92 15.97
CA GLU A 387 -64.96 13.86 14.96
C GLU A 387 -63.94 14.11 13.82
N GLU A 388 -63.72 15.37 13.41
CA GLU A 388 -62.67 15.75 12.47
C GLU A 388 -61.26 15.46 13.03
N GLN A 389 -61.02 15.73 14.32
CA GLN A 389 -59.76 15.38 14.96
C GLN A 389 -59.55 13.86 15.03
N LYS A 390 -60.59 13.12 15.43
CA LYS A 390 -60.55 11.65 15.50
C LYS A 390 -60.21 11.04 14.13
N THR A 391 -60.88 11.46 13.07
CA THR A 391 -60.60 10.98 11.71
C THR A 391 -59.18 11.34 11.24
N SER A 392 -58.66 12.50 11.62
CA SER A 392 -57.25 12.87 11.35
C SER A 392 -56.25 11.94 12.06
N TYR A 393 -56.49 11.63 13.34
CA TYR A 393 -55.65 10.68 14.09
C TYR A 393 -55.74 9.26 13.52
N GLU A 394 -56.94 8.79 13.16
CA GLU A 394 -57.14 7.48 12.53
C GLU A 394 -56.36 7.35 11.21
N ASN A 395 -56.37 8.38 10.37
CA ASN A 395 -55.59 8.42 9.13
C ASN A 395 -54.08 8.36 9.41
N THR A 396 -53.60 9.08 10.43
CA THR A 396 -52.17 9.08 10.81
C THR A 396 -51.74 7.71 11.32
N ILE A 397 -52.56 7.09 12.19
CA ILE A 397 -52.30 5.73 12.70
C ILE A 397 -52.26 4.72 11.55
N ARG A 398 -53.16 4.83 10.57
CA ARG A 398 -53.18 3.96 9.40
C ARG A 398 -51.89 4.07 8.58
N LEU A 399 -51.43 5.28 8.28
CA LEU A 399 -50.18 5.51 7.56
C LEU A 399 -48.96 4.95 8.30
N LEU A 400 -48.88 5.16 9.62
CA LEU A 400 -47.81 4.60 10.45
C LEU A 400 -47.84 3.07 10.49
N THR A 401 -49.04 2.49 10.55
CA THR A 401 -49.22 1.03 10.54
C THR A 401 -48.75 0.43 9.21
N ASP A 402 -49.07 1.08 8.08
CA ASP A 402 -48.61 0.63 6.76
C ASP A 402 -47.08 0.78 6.60
N ASP A 403 -46.48 1.87 7.11
CA ASP A 403 -45.03 2.04 7.11
C ASP A 403 -44.31 0.98 7.98
N LEU A 404 -44.84 0.69 9.18
CA LEU A 404 -44.33 -0.40 10.02
C LEU A 404 -44.43 -1.76 9.33
N LYS A 405 -45.54 -2.03 8.64
CA LYS A 405 -45.72 -3.26 7.86
C LYS A 405 -44.69 -3.37 6.73
N ASN A 406 -44.44 -2.28 6.01
CA ASN A 406 -43.45 -2.25 4.93
C ASN A 406 -42.02 -2.42 5.47
N LYS A 407 -41.68 -1.77 6.59
CA LYS A 407 -40.40 -1.94 7.27
C LYS A 407 -40.18 -3.37 7.74
N ASN A 408 -41.20 -4.00 8.34
CA ASN A 408 -41.15 -5.40 8.73
C ASN A 408 -40.90 -6.33 7.53
N LEU A 409 -41.56 -6.09 6.39
CA LEU A 409 -41.30 -6.85 5.16
C LEU A 409 -39.84 -6.67 4.69
N SER A 410 -39.29 -5.45 4.75
CA SER A 410 -37.87 -5.21 4.42
C SER A 410 -36.93 -5.96 5.35
N ILE A 411 -37.18 -5.93 6.66
CA ILE A 411 -36.40 -6.66 7.67
C ILE A 411 -36.44 -8.18 7.39
N THR A 412 -37.61 -8.74 7.09
CA THR A 412 -37.70 -10.18 6.77
C THR A 412 -36.89 -10.57 5.53
N LYS A 413 -36.84 -9.71 4.50
CA LYS A 413 -36.03 -9.95 3.29
C LYS A 413 -34.53 -9.91 3.60
N VAL A 414 -34.07 -8.91 4.36
CA VAL A 414 -32.65 -8.80 4.75
C VAL A 414 -32.26 -9.98 5.64
N ASN A 415 -33.13 -10.40 6.57
CA ASN A 415 -32.88 -11.58 7.40
C ASN A 415 -32.74 -12.86 6.57
N ALA A 416 -33.58 -13.06 5.55
CA ALA A 416 -33.44 -14.19 4.64
C ALA A 416 -32.10 -14.15 3.88
N GLN A 417 -31.69 -12.99 3.37
CA GLN A 417 -30.38 -12.80 2.72
C GLN A 417 -29.22 -13.08 3.67
N ASN A 418 -29.30 -12.62 4.92
CA ASN A 418 -28.27 -12.87 5.93
C ASN A 418 -28.14 -14.37 6.25
N GLN A 419 -29.26 -15.11 6.29
CA GLN A 419 -29.24 -16.56 6.46
C GLN A 419 -28.55 -17.28 5.29
N GLU A 420 -28.78 -16.83 4.05
CA GLU A 420 -28.14 -17.39 2.84
C GLU A 420 -26.63 -17.10 2.77
N ILE A 421 -26.22 -15.89 3.17
CA ILE A 421 -24.80 -15.53 3.29
C ILE A 421 -24.13 -16.39 4.36
N MET A 422 -24.80 -16.62 5.49
CA MET A 422 -24.28 -17.46 6.56
C MET A 422 -24.11 -18.92 6.12
N SER A 423 -25.07 -19.49 5.38
CA SER A 423 -24.93 -20.84 4.84
C SER A 423 -23.79 -20.93 3.83
N SER A 424 -23.67 -19.94 2.94
CA SER A 424 -22.58 -19.88 1.95
C SER A 424 -21.21 -19.77 2.63
N SER A 425 -21.10 -18.94 3.68
CA SER A 425 -19.87 -18.80 4.47
C SER A 425 -19.45 -20.12 5.12
N LEU A 426 -20.43 -20.87 5.66
CA LEU A 426 -20.17 -22.18 6.25
C LEU A 426 -19.68 -23.19 5.21
N ASP A 427 -20.21 -23.15 3.99
CA ASP A 427 -19.78 -24.04 2.92
C ASP A 427 -18.36 -23.72 2.43
N TYR A 428 -17.99 -22.44 2.29
CA TYR A 428 -16.61 -22.03 2.02
C TYR A 428 -15.64 -22.45 3.13
N GLN A 429 -16.05 -22.37 4.40
CA GLN A 429 -15.22 -22.86 5.51
C GLN A 429 -14.99 -24.38 5.43
N LYS A 430 -16.02 -25.16 5.07
CA LYS A 430 -15.88 -26.61 4.85
C LYS A 430 -14.92 -26.91 3.70
N GLU A 431 -15.02 -26.15 2.60
CA GLU A 431 -14.15 -26.32 1.43
C GLU A 431 -12.70 -25.95 1.74
N LEU A 432 -12.46 -24.84 2.43
CA LEU A 432 -11.13 -24.44 2.91
C LEU A 432 -10.53 -25.49 3.85
N LYS A 433 -11.34 -26.06 4.74
CA LYS A 433 -10.89 -27.14 5.64
C LYS A 433 -10.48 -28.37 4.85
N LYS A 434 -11.30 -28.81 3.89
CA LYS A 434 -10.96 -29.92 2.98
C LYS A 434 -9.68 -29.66 2.20
N TYR A 435 -9.53 -28.46 1.62
CA TYR A 435 -8.32 -28.09 0.88
C TYR A 435 -7.08 -28.12 1.77
N LYS A 436 -7.18 -27.58 2.99
CA LYS A 436 -6.08 -27.62 3.97
C LYS A 436 -5.72 -29.05 4.35
N ASP A 437 -6.71 -29.89 4.64
CA ASP A 437 -6.49 -31.28 5.02
C ASP A 437 -5.82 -32.06 3.87
N CYS A 438 -6.30 -31.91 2.63
CA CYS A 438 -5.68 -32.50 1.44
C CYS A 438 -4.25 -31.97 1.21
N TYR A 439 -4.03 -30.66 1.32
CA TYR A 439 -2.70 -30.06 1.17
C TYR A 439 -1.71 -30.60 2.22
N THR A 440 -2.15 -30.73 3.48
CA THR A 440 -1.30 -31.31 4.52
C THR A 440 -0.99 -32.78 4.27
N GLN A 441 -1.95 -33.53 3.72
CA GLN A 441 -1.74 -34.95 3.39
C GLN A 441 -0.74 -35.10 2.24
N GLU A 442 -0.94 -34.41 1.11
CA GLU A 442 -0.02 -34.43 -0.04
C GLU A 442 1.39 -33.96 0.33
N TYR A 443 1.46 -32.96 1.23
CA TYR A 443 2.72 -32.49 1.78
C TYR A 443 3.44 -33.56 2.60
N MET A 444 2.73 -34.22 3.52
CA MET A 444 3.31 -35.27 4.37
C MET A 444 3.78 -36.47 3.53
N ASP A 445 3.03 -36.86 2.51
CA ASP A 445 3.41 -37.94 1.59
C ASP A 445 4.67 -37.56 0.79
N SER A 446 4.71 -36.35 0.24
CA SER A 446 5.89 -35.84 -0.49
C SER A 446 7.13 -35.71 0.41
N PHE A 447 6.95 -35.23 1.65
CA PHE A 447 8.02 -35.12 2.64
C PHE A 447 8.57 -36.50 3.03
N ASN A 448 7.69 -37.49 3.24
CA ASN A 448 8.09 -38.86 3.55
C ASN A 448 8.91 -39.49 2.42
N ILE A 449 8.55 -39.24 1.16
CA ILE A 449 9.32 -39.71 0.00
C ILE A 449 10.70 -39.02 -0.04
N LEU A 450 10.76 -37.71 0.19
CA LEU A 450 12.02 -36.95 0.21
C LEU A 450 12.95 -37.48 1.30
N PHE A 451 12.42 -37.67 2.51
CA PHE A 451 13.17 -38.18 3.64
C PHE A 451 13.75 -39.57 3.35
N LYS A 452 12.99 -40.45 2.70
CA LYS A 452 13.49 -41.76 2.25
C LYS A 452 14.64 -41.62 1.25
N GLU A 453 14.56 -40.71 0.29
CA GLU A 453 15.64 -40.48 -0.67
C GLU A 453 16.88 -39.84 -0.04
N ILE A 454 16.72 -38.95 0.95
CA ILE A 454 17.84 -38.42 1.75
C ILE A 454 18.55 -39.56 2.48
N CYS A 455 17.79 -40.45 3.12
CA CYS A 455 18.38 -41.59 3.83
C CYS A 455 19.17 -42.48 2.88
N LYS A 456 18.62 -42.82 1.71
CA LYS A 456 19.32 -43.58 0.67
C LYS A 456 20.59 -42.88 0.19
N CYS A 457 20.53 -41.57 -0.05
CA CYS A 457 21.69 -40.77 -0.46
C CYS A 457 22.78 -40.76 0.65
N ALA A 458 22.38 -40.63 1.92
CA ALA A 458 23.32 -40.71 3.03
C ALA A 458 23.99 -42.09 3.14
N ASP A 459 23.24 -43.17 2.90
CA ASP A 459 23.78 -44.52 2.83
C ASP A 459 24.73 -44.69 1.62
N ASP A 460 24.38 -44.13 0.46
CA ASP A 460 25.21 -44.08 -0.73
C ASP A 460 26.56 -43.40 -0.47
N VAL A 461 26.55 -42.23 0.19
CA VAL A 461 27.77 -41.52 0.62
C VAL A 461 28.57 -42.35 1.61
N ARG A 462 27.91 -42.91 2.64
CA ARG A 462 28.58 -43.70 3.69
C ARG A 462 29.29 -44.92 3.08
N SER A 463 28.64 -45.59 2.16
CA SER A 463 29.23 -46.67 1.38
C SER A 463 30.44 -46.21 0.58
N PHE A 464 30.31 -45.11 -0.17
CA PHE A 464 31.40 -44.59 -0.98
C PHE A 464 32.62 -44.20 -0.13
N VAL A 465 32.39 -43.58 1.04
CA VAL A 465 33.46 -43.27 2.01
C VAL A 465 34.12 -44.55 2.54
N LYS A 466 33.36 -45.62 2.81
CA LYS A 466 33.92 -46.94 3.18
C LYS A 466 34.78 -47.54 2.06
N LEU A 467 34.33 -47.41 0.81
CA LEU A 467 35.08 -47.83 -0.37
C LEU A 467 36.44 -47.09 -0.45
N CYS A 468 36.42 -45.76 -0.42
CA CYS A 468 37.64 -44.93 -0.44
C CYS A 468 38.58 -45.28 0.74
N SER A 469 38.03 -45.46 1.94
CA SER A 469 38.80 -45.82 3.14
C SER A 469 39.48 -47.18 3.03
N SER A 470 38.84 -48.15 2.36
CA SER A 470 39.40 -49.49 2.16
C SER A 470 40.55 -49.46 1.16
N ARG A 471 40.41 -48.65 0.10
CA ARG A 471 41.44 -48.43 -0.92
C ARG A 471 42.68 -47.73 -0.37
N VAL A 472 42.52 -46.68 0.43
CA VAL A 472 43.65 -45.98 1.08
C VAL A 472 44.45 -46.91 2.01
N LYS A 473 43.79 -47.90 2.62
CA LYS A 473 44.43 -48.90 3.49
C LYS A 473 45.07 -50.06 2.73
N GLY A 474 45.07 -50.04 1.40
CA GLY A 474 45.63 -51.10 0.55
C GLY A 474 44.87 -52.42 0.58
N LYS A 475 43.61 -52.43 1.02
CA LYS A 475 42.73 -53.61 1.02
C LYS A 475 41.88 -53.64 -0.25
N GLU A 476 41.53 -54.84 -0.72
CA GLU A 476 40.60 -55.00 -1.84
C GLU A 476 39.24 -54.36 -1.48
N PRO A 477 38.67 -53.54 -2.38
CA PRO A 477 37.36 -52.94 -2.17
C PRO A 477 36.26 -54.02 -2.20
N ASP A 478 35.26 -53.90 -1.32
CA ASP A 478 34.04 -54.71 -1.41
C ASP A 478 33.33 -54.43 -2.74
N LEU A 479 33.14 -55.47 -3.56
CA LEU A 479 32.56 -55.37 -4.90
C LEU A 479 31.12 -54.86 -4.86
N ASN A 480 30.37 -55.18 -3.80
CA ASN A 480 29.01 -54.69 -3.61
C ASN A 480 29.01 -53.17 -3.38
N ALA A 481 29.95 -52.66 -2.56
CA ALA A 481 30.12 -51.23 -2.35
C ALA A 481 30.69 -50.50 -3.58
N LEU A 482 31.53 -51.17 -4.36
CA LEU A 482 32.09 -50.65 -5.61
C LEU A 482 31.01 -50.50 -6.71
N LEU A 483 30.08 -51.45 -6.79
CA LEU A 483 28.96 -51.45 -7.74
C LEU A 483 27.71 -50.70 -7.22
N GLY A 484 27.75 -50.15 -6.01
CA GLY A 484 26.61 -49.45 -5.40
C GLY A 484 25.44 -50.36 -5.01
N LEU A 485 25.69 -51.66 -4.84
CA LEU A 485 24.71 -52.64 -4.39
C LEU A 485 24.76 -52.74 -2.86
N HIS A 486 23.71 -52.25 -2.20
CA HIS A 486 23.59 -52.28 -0.74
C HIS A 486 22.48 -53.21 -0.30
N ASP A 487 22.85 -54.27 0.43
CA ASP A 487 21.89 -55.02 1.25
C ASP A 487 21.53 -54.17 2.48
N SER A 488 20.25 -53.83 2.53
CA SER A 488 19.67 -52.93 3.52
C SER A 488 19.73 -53.54 4.94
N PRO A 489 20.25 -52.83 5.94
CA PRO A 489 19.77 -52.95 7.29
C PRO A 489 18.74 -51.84 7.52
N GLU A 490 17.47 -52.26 7.58
CA GLU A 490 16.39 -51.51 8.20
C GLU A 490 16.79 -51.06 9.61
N LYS A 491 16.76 -49.74 9.84
CA LYS A 491 16.11 -49.05 10.97
C LYS A 491 16.73 -47.66 11.13
N SER A 492 16.13 -46.68 10.47
CA SER A 492 16.27 -45.27 10.87
C SER A 492 14.96 -44.86 11.50
N GLN A 493 15.01 -44.84 12.83
CA GLN A 493 13.90 -44.62 13.72
C GLN A 493 13.38 -43.20 13.58
N THR A 494 12.06 -43.11 13.57
CA THR A 494 11.24 -41.91 13.48
C THR A 494 11.59 -40.91 14.59
N ILE A 495 12.14 -39.75 14.24
CA ILE A 495 12.15 -38.58 15.12
C ILE A 495 11.43 -37.46 14.38
N PHE A 496 10.15 -37.30 14.70
CA PHE A 496 9.37 -36.13 14.33
C PHE A 496 9.65 -35.03 15.34
N GLN A 497 10.20 -33.91 14.88
CA GLN A 497 9.97 -32.65 15.58
C GLN A 497 9.91 -31.49 14.58
N SER A 498 8.67 -31.01 14.38
CA SER A 498 8.29 -29.60 14.31
C SER A 498 9.42 -28.62 13.97
N VAL A 499 9.71 -28.47 12.68
CA VAL A 499 10.37 -27.27 12.14
C VAL A 499 9.51 -26.81 10.96
N LEU A 500 9.25 -25.50 10.91
CA LEU A 500 8.38 -24.80 9.95
C LEU A 500 8.26 -25.53 8.62
N LEU A 501 7.03 -25.84 8.19
CA LEU A 501 6.76 -26.48 6.90
C LEU A 501 7.39 -25.67 5.74
N PRO A 502 8.42 -26.20 5.04
CA PRO A 502 8.77 -25.73 3.70
C PRO A 502 7.56 -25.80 2.76
N THR A 503 7.47 -24.95 1.74
CA THR A 503 6.41 -25.06 0.70
C THR A 503 6.66 -26.29 -0.20
N LEU A 504 5.62 -26.83 -0.82
CA LEU A 504 5.71 -27.98 -1.75
C LEU A 504 6.78 -27.77 -2.85
N ASP A 505 6.93 -26.52 -3.33
CA ASP A 505 7.94 -26.15 -4.32
C ASP A 505 9.38 -26.32 -3.80
N THR A 506 9.61 -25.99 -2.52
CA THR A 506 10.92 -26.21 -1.89
C THR A 506 11.23 -27.69 -1.71
N LEU A 507 10.23 -28.53 -1.42
CA LEU A 507 10.40 -29.99 -1.41
C LEU A 507 10.82 -30.50 -2.79
N ARG A 508 10.17 -30.04 -3.85
CA ARG A 508 10.50 -30.41 -5.24
C ARG A 508 11.92 -30.01 -5.63
N LEU A 509 12.36 -28.84 -5.20
CA LEU A 509 13.73 -28.36 -5.44
C LEU A 509 14.75 -29.25 -4.72
N LYS A 510 14.45 -29.64 -3.47
CA LYS A 510 15.29 -30.58 -2.70
C LYS A 510 15.37 -31.98 -3.31
N PHE A 511 14.29 -32.47 -3.94
CA PHE A 511 14.36 -33.71 -4.72
C PHE A 511 15.37 -33.62 -5.86
N SER A 512 15.42 -32.49 -6.58
CA SER A 512 16.40 -32.28 -7.66
C SER A 512 17.83 -32.25 -7.11
N GLU A 513 18.07 -31.52 -6.02
CA GLU A 513 19.39 -31.44 -5.39
C GLU A 513 19.90 -32.83 -4.95
N ILE A 514 19.05 -33.66 -4.33
CA ILE A 514 19.43 -35.02 -3.91
C ILE A 514 19.73 -35.89 -5.13
N ALA A 515 18.94 -35.79 -6.20
CA ALA A 515 19.18 -36.55 -7.43
C ALA A 515 20.54 -36.18 -8.05
N ASP A 516 20.92 -34.91 -8.01
CA ASP A 516 22.22 -34.46 -8.52
C ASP A 516 23.38 -34.93 -7.65
N VAL A 517 23.25 -34.89 -6.31
CA VAL A 517 24.24 -35.46 -5.39
C VAL A 517 24.43 -36.96 -5.62
N ARG A 518 23.36 -37.73 -5.85
CA ARG A 518 23.46 -39.16 -6.16
C ARG A 518 24.20 -39.40 -7.48
N LYS A 519 23.95 -38.59 -8.52
CA LYS A 519 24.70 -38.66 -9.78
C LYS A 519 26.18 -38.36 -9.60
N GLU A 520 26.53 -37.38 -8.76
CA GLU A 520 27.92 -37.06 -8.45
C GLU A 520 28.61 -38.23 -7.73
N ILE A 521 27.95 -38.84 -6.75
CA ILE A 521 28.46 -40.04 -6.06
C ILE A 521 28.67 -41.18 -7.05
N ASP A 522 27.73 -41.43 -7.96
CA ASP A 522 27.89 -42.47 -8.99
C ASP A 522 28.99 -42.15 -9.99
N GLY A 523 29.20 -40.87 -10.32
CA GLY A 523 30.33 -40.40 -11.12
C GLY A 523 31.67 -40.68 -10.42
N LEU A 524 31.76 -40.38 -9.13
CA LEU A 524 32.94 -40.66 -8.32
C LEU A 524 33.19 -42.17 -8.17
N ARG A 525 32.14 -42.97 -7.93
CA ARG A 525 32.24 -44.44 -7.94
C ARG A 525 32.82 -44.93 -9.26
N ARG A 526 32.29 -44.48 -10.40
CA ARG A 526 32.77 -44.85 -11.74
C ARG A 526 34.25 -44.53 -11.92
N SER A 527 34.69 -43.34 -11.50
CA SER A 527 36.10 -42.93 -11.58
C SER A 527 37.00 -43.81 -10.70
N VAL A 528 36.57 -44.14 -9.48
CA VAL A 528 37.31 -45.07 -8.60
C VAL A 528 37.36 -46.47 -9.19
N CYS A 529 36.25 -46.97 -9.78
CA CYS A 529 36.21 -48.25 -10.48
C CYS A 529 37.19 -48.29 -11.66
N GLU A 530 37.24 -47.23 -12.47
CA GLU A 530 38.12 -47.14 -13.64
C GLU A 530 39.60 -47.10 -13.23
N HIS A 531 39.94 -46.30 -12.20
CA HIS A 531 41.29 -46.29 -11.64
C HIS A 531 41.67 -47.64 -11.04
N TYR A 532 40.74 -48.33 -10.38
CA TYR A 532 40.97 -49.66 -9.85
C TYR A 532 41.21 -50.70 -10.96
N ALA A 533 40.39 -50.67 -12.02
CA ALA A 533 40.58 -51.54 -13.18
C ALA A 533 41.93 -51.28 -13.87
N GLN A 534 42.33 -50.00 -13.99
CA GLN A 534 43.63 -49.61 -14.55
C GLN A 534 44.80 -50.06 -13.68
N GLU A 535 44.71 -49.92 -12.35
CA GLU A 535 45.74 -50.44 -11.42
C GLU A 535 45.89 -51.96 -11.51
N ILE A 536 44.79 -52.71 -11.52
CA ILE A 536 44.84 -54.17 -11.68
C ILE A 536 45.47 -54.53 -13.03
N GLY A 537 45.05 -53.85 -14.11
CA GLY A 537 45.60 -54.07 -15.45
C GLY A 537 47.10 -53.79 -15.54
N ASN A 538 47.56 -52.70 -14.92
CA ASN A 538 48.97 -52.33 -14.88
C ASN A 538 49.80 -53.32 -14.04
N ASN A 539 49.28 -53.76 -12.89
CA ASN A 539 49.94 -54.78 -12.06
C ASN A 539 50.03 -56.13 -12.78
N MET A 540 49.04 -56.48 -13.61
CA MET A 540 49.09 -57.68 -14.45
C MET A 540 50.09 -57.57 -15.61
N CYS A 541 50.24 -56.41 -16.24
CA CYS A 541 51.21 -56.20 -17.34
C CYS A 541 52.68 -56.16 -16.88
N ILE A 542 52.95 -55.90 -15.60
CA ILE A 542 54.33 -55.88 -15.04
C ILE A 542 54.76 -57.27 -14.54
N SER A 543 53.80 -58.18 -14.35
CA SER A 543 54.03 -59.52 -13.78
C SER A 543 54.15 -60.65 -14.82
N GLN A 544 54.26 -60.33 -16.11
CA GLN A 544 54.40 -61.31 -17.21
C GLN A 544 55.80 -61.38 -17.79
#